data_AF-A0A2E0YAH9-F1
#
_entry.id   AF-A0A2E0YAH9-F1
#
_cell.length_a   1.000
_cell.length_b   1.000
_cell.length_c   1.000
_cell.angle_alpha   90.00
_cell.angle_beta   90.00
_cell.angle_gamma   90.00
#
_symmetry.space_group_name_H-M   'P 1'
#
loop_
_entity.id
_entity.type
_entity.pdbx_description
1 polymer ?
#
loop_
_entity_poly.entity_id
_entity_poly.type
_entity_poly.pdbx_seq_one_letter_code
_entity_poly.pdbx_strand_id
1 'polypeptide(L)'
;QTAAIAGALPFSFVMILVCYGLLRGLQMEGLKRHAHGVAPPLVGHGNGVPWQRMLRNIVSHARRDQVKRFIDGTVSEALGDVARELGNHGVRADISRNEHGVGLTVFHEDEADFVYAVELRGFRSPRFTVTAAQQNGGDTDRYYRAEVHLAEGSQGYDVMGYTKEQLISDVLSQYDKHMQFLHLAR
;
A
#
# COMPACT_ATOMS: atom_id res chain seq x y z
N GLN A 1 20.48 -20.02 48.43
CA GLN A 1 19.67 -19.50 47.29
C GLN A 1 20.40 -19.59 45.94
N THR A 2 21.47 -20.39 45.82
CA THR A 2 22.27 -20.53 44.58
C THR A 2 21.76 -21.61 43.62
N ALA A 3 21.00 -22.59 44.11
CA ALA A 3 20.47 -23.71 43.32
C ALA A 3 19.40 -23.27 42.28
N ALA A 4 18.60 -22.24 42.57
CA ALA A 4 17.59 -21.72 41.65
C ALA A 4 18.23 -20.96 40.45
N ILE A 5 19.34 -20.26 40.69
CA ILE A 5 20.05 -19.49 39.66
C ILE A 5 20.77 -20.43 38.68
N ALA A 6 21.34 -21.54 39.18
CA ALA A 6 21.98 -22.55 38.34
C ALA A 6 20.98 -23.35 37.47
N GLY A 7 19.76 -23.58 37.98
CA GLY A 7 18.69 -24.26 37.23
C GLY A 7 17.99 -23.40 36.17
N ALA A 8 17.99 -22.08 36.33
CA ALA A 8 17.36 -21.16 35.37
C ALA A 8 18.19 -20.94 34.10
N LEU A 9 19.51 -21.11 34.17
CA LEU A 9 20.46 -20.90 33.07
C LEU A 9 20.20 -21.79 31.83
N PRO A 10 19.97 -23.12 31.95
CA PRO A 10 19.58 -23.94 30.80
C PRO A 10 18.20 -23.57 30.25
N PHE A 11 17.27 -23.15 31.11
CA PHE A 11 15.93 -22.72 30.69
C PHE A 11 15.98 -21.40 29.90
N SER A 12 16.85 -20.46 30.28
CA SER A 12 17.08 -19.22 29.52
C SER A 12 17.59 -19.49 28.11
N PHE A 13 18.45 -20.48 27.91
CA PHE A 13 18.94 -20.85 26.57
C PHE A 13 17.81 -21.37 25.68
N VAL A 14 16.93 -22.21 26.23
CA VAL A 14 15.72 -22.67 25.53
C VAL A 14 14.78 -21.51 25.21
N MET A 15 14.57 -20.59 26.16
CA MET A 15 13.74 -19.40 25.93
C MET A 15 14.28 -18.50 24.82
N ILE A 16 15.61 -18.29 24.75
CA ILE A 16 16.23 -17.51 23.67
C ILE A 16 15.99 -18.18 22.31
N LEU A 17 16.12 -19.51 22.22
CA LEU A 17 15.85 -20.25 20.98
C LEU A 17 14.37 -20.17 20.57
N VAL A 18 13.45 -20.24 21.53
CA VAL A 18 12.01 -20.09 21.28
C VAL A 18 11.68 -18.66 20.83
N CYS A 19 12.19 -17.64 21.50
CA CYS A 19 12.04 -16.24 21.08
C CYS A 19 12.61 -16.01 19.68
N TYR A 20 13.77 -16.58 19.36
CA TYR A 20 14.35 -16.49 18.02
C TYR A 20 13.49 -17.17 16.95
N GLY A 21 12.96 -18.37 17.25
CA GLY A 21 12.04 -19.09 16.38
C GLY A 21 10.73 -18.33 16.14
N LEU A 22 10.16 -17.75 17.20
CA LEU A 22 8.97 -16.90 17.12
C LEU A 22 9.23 -15.63 16.30
N LEU A 23 10.33 -14.92 16.54
CA LEU A 23 10.69 -13.73 15.77
C LEU A 23 10.85 -14.05 14.27
N ARG A 24 11.51 -15.17 13.95
CA ARG A 24 11.67 -15.61 12.56
C ARG A 24 10.35 -16.05 11.93
N GLY A 25 9.48 -16.72 12.69
CA GLY A 25 8.14 -17.11 12.27
C GLY A 25 7.25 -15.89 12.00
N LEU A 26 7.27 -14.91 12.91
CA LEU A 26 6.59 -13.62 12.77
C LEU A 26 7.09 -12.82 11.56
N GLN A 27 8.38 -12.89 11.23
CA GLN A 27 8.90 -12.25 10.01
C GLN A 27 8.35 -12.91 8.74
N MET A 28 8.27 -14.24 8.69
CA MET A 28 7.71 -14.98 7.55
C MET A 28 6.19 -14.82 7.43
N GLU A 29 5.47 -14.84 8.56
CA GLU A 29 4.04 -14.56 8.59
C GLU A 29 3.74 -13.08 8.31
N GLY A 30 4.60 -12.17 8.76
CA GLY A 30 4.53 -10.75 8.45
C GLY A 30 4.60 -10.53 6.95
N LEU A 31 5.61 -11.10 6.27
CA LEU A 31 5.75 -11.01 4.82
C LEU A 31 4.56 -11.62 4.07
N LYS A 32 4.03 -12.76 4.56
CA LYS A 32 2.84 -13.39 4.00
C LYS A 32 1.57 -12.57 4.24
N ARG A 33 1.38 -11.99 5.43
CA ARG A 33 0.24 -11.11 5.74
C ARG A 33 0.30 -9.81 4.97
N HIS A 34 1.47 -9.24 4.74
CA HIS A 34 1.62 -8.11 3.81
C HIS A 34 1.19 -8.55 2.41
N ALA A 35 1.65 -9.70 1.91
CA ALA A 35 1.23 -10.21 0.61
C ALA A 35 -0.27 -10.57 0.50
N HIS A 36 -0.92 -11.00 1.59
CA HIS A 36 -2.35 -11.37 1.61
C HIS A 36 -3.29 -10.21 1.99
N GLY A 37 -2.81 -9.19 2.69
CA GLY A 37 -3.51 -7.92 2.94
C GLY A 37 -3.42 -6.94 1.77
N VAL A 38 -2.50 -7.18 0.84
CA VAL A 38 -2.30 -6.46 -0.44
C VAL A 38 -3.32 -6.88 -1.51
N ALA A 39 -4.29 -7.74 -1.19
CA ALA A 39 -5.44 -7.90 -2.08
C ALA A 39 -6.18 -6.56 -2.09
N PRO A 40 -6.22 -5.84 -3.23
CA PRO A 40 -6.98 -4.60 -3.30
C PRO A 40 -8.41 -4.90 -2.84
N PRO A 41 -9.07 -3.99 -2.09
CA PRO A 41 -10.46 -4.20 -1.71
C PRO A 41 -11.20 -4.57 -2.99
N LEU A 42 -11.86 -5.74 -2.96
CA LEU A 42 -12.66 -6.22 -4.09
C LEU A 42 -13.63 -5.09 -4.41
N VAL A 43 -13.38 -4.37 -5.50
CA VAL A 43 -14.19 -3.24 -5.93
C VAL A 43 -15.53 -3.82 -6.35
N GLY A 44 -16.40 -4.00 -5.37
CA GLY A 44 -17.68 -4.65 -5.51
C GLY A 44 -18.75 -3.62 -5.87
N HIS A 45 -19.50 -3.96 -6.92
CA HIS A 45 -20.87 -3.48 -7.21
C HIS A 45 -21.04 -2.20 -8.05
N GLY A 46 -20.34 -2.10 -9.18
CA GLY A 46 -20.78 -1.24 -10.28
C GLY A 46 -19.75 -1.13 -11.41
N ASN A 47 -19.98 -1.80 -12.55
CA ASN A 47 -19.09 -1.83 -13.72
C ASN A 47 -17.64 -2.24 -13.44
N GLY A 48 -17.48 -3.46 -12.94
CA GLY A 48 -16.17 -4.07 -12.69
C GLY A 48 -15.27 -4.01 -13.93
N VAL A 49 -14.02 -3.60 -13.71
CA VAL A 49 -12.95 -3.73 -14.69
C VAL A 49 -12.91 -5.18 -15.20
N PRO A 50 -12.91 -5.43 -16.52
CA PRO A 50 -12.79 -6.77 -17.05
C PRO A 50 -11.56 -7.43 -16.42
N TRP A 51 -11.69 -8.63 -15.86
CA TRP A 51 -10.56 -9.32 -15.21
C TRP A 51 -9.35 -9.44 -16.15
N GLN A 52 -9.54 -9.36 -17.46
CA GLN A 52 -8.49 -9.27 -18.49
C GLN A 52 -7.64 -7.98 -18.38
N ARG A 53 -8.23 -6.86 -17.95
CA ARG A 53 -7.52 -5.60 -17.68
C ARG A 53 -6.79 -5.65 -16.33
N MET A 54 -7.33 -6.35 -15.33
CA MET A 54 -6.58 -6.67 -14.10
C MET A 54 -5.37 -7.57 -14.39
N LEU A 55 -5.57 -8.65 -15.15
CA LEU A 55 -4.49 -9.55 -15.57
C LEU A 55 -3.43 -8.81 -16.40
N ARG A 56 -3.86 -7.93 -17.31
CA ARG A 56 -2.93 -7.09 -18.07
C ARG A 56 -2.11 -6.21 -17.14
N ASN A 57 -2.69 -5.54 -16.14
CA ASN A 57 -1.92 -4.75 -15.19
C ASN A 57 -0.94 -5.59 -14.36
N ILE A 58 -1.30 -6.83 -14.00
CA ILE A 58 -0.41 -7.78 -13.30
C ILE A 58 0.79 -8.17 -14.18
N VAL A 59 0.56 -8.38 -15.48
CA VAL A 59 1.58 -8.86 -16.42
C VAL A 59 2.37 -7.71 -17.08
N SER A 60 1.78 -6.52 -17.19
CA SER A 60 2.39 -5.37 -17.84
C SER A 60 3.24 -4.61 -16.82
N HIS A 61 4.55 -4.62 -17.01
CA HIS A 61 5.45 -3.73 -16.30
C HIS A 61 5.26 -2.30 -16.83
N ALA A 62 4.59 -1.45 -16.06
CA ALA A 62 4.39 -0.05 -16.42
C ALA A 62 5.73 0.69 -16.41
N ARG A 63 5.95 1.51 -17.45
CA ARG A 63 7.12 2.41 -17.51
C ARG A 63 6.91 3.59 -16.58
N ARG A 64 8.01 4.16 -16.08
CA ARG A 64 8.00 5.35 -15.20
C ARG A 64 7.06 6.46 -15.69
N ASP A 65 7.16 6.81 -16.97
CA ASP A 65 6.36 7.91 -17.53
C ASP A 65 4.87 7.62 -17.57
N GLN A 66 4.48 6.35 -17.73
CA GLN A 66 3.08 5.94 -17.71
C GLN A 66 2.49 6.08 -16.32
N VAL A 67 3.22 5.63 -15.30
CA VAL A 67 2.84 5.76 -13.88
C VAL A 67 2.75 7.23 -13.50
N LYS A 68 3.75 8.04 -13.87
CA LYS A 68 3.75 9.48 -13.56
C LYS A 68 2.55 10.19 -14.18
N ARG A 69 2.22 9.93 -15.45
CA ARG A 69 1.03 10.51 -16.11
C ARG A 69 -0.27 10.09 -15.43
N PHE A 70 -0.35 8.82 -14.99
CA PHE A 70 -1.52 8.32 -14.27
C PHE A 70 -1.71 9.03 -12.92
N ILE A 71 -0.62 9.23 -12.17
CA ILE A 71 -0.64 9.97 -10.90
C ILE A 71 -1.02 11.44 -11.13
N ASP A 72 -0.35 12.11 -12.07
CA ASP A 72 -0.55 13.53 -12.33
C ASP A 72 -1.96 13.86 -12.87
N GLY A 73 -2.58 12.92 -13.59
CA GLY A 73 -3.92 13.03 -14.15
C GLY A 73 -4.98 12.34 -13.30
N THR A 74 -5.21 11.05 -13.54
CA THR A 74 -6.34 10.29 -12.96
C THR A 74 -6.35 10.31 -11.43
N VAL A 75 -5.20 10.12 -10.77
CA VAL A 75 -5.15 10.11 -9.31
C VAL A 75 -5.40 11.51 -8.75
N SER A 76 -4.74 12.54 -9.31
CA SER A 76 -4.94 13.91 -8.84
C SER A 76 -6.38 14.39 -9.01
N GLU A 77 -7.04 14.03 -10.12
CA GLU A 77 -8.46 14.34 -10.34
C GLU A 77 -9.36 13.60 -9.35
N ALA A 78 -9.11 12.30 -9.11
CA ALA A 78 -9.86 11.50 -8.15
C ALA A 78 -9.78 12.08 -6.73
N LEU A 79 -8.57 12.34 -6.24
CA LEU A 79 -8.37 12.93 -4.91
C LEU A 79 -8.93 14.35 -4.82
N GLY A 80 -8.85 15.12 -5.92
CA GLY A 80 -9.50 16.43 -6.09
C GLY A 80 -11.01 16.38 -5.85
N ASP A 81 -11.67 15.41 -6.47
CA ASP A 81 -13.12 15.24 -6.33
C ASP A 81 -13.50 14.82 -4.91
N VAL A 82 -12.74 13.91 -4.27
CA VAL A 82 -12.97 13.51 -2.88
C VAL A 82 -12.77 14.67 -1.91
N ALA A 83 -11.67 15.43 -2.03
CA ALA A 83 -11.39 16.56 -1.15
C ALA A 83 -12.50 17.62 -1.22
N ARG A 84 -12.99 17.91 -2.43
CA ARG A 84 -14.09 18.85 -2.65
C ARG A 84 -15.38 18.38 -1.99
N GLU A 85 -15.71 17.11 -2.15
CA GLU A 85 -16.90 16.55 -1.54
C GLU A 85 -16.79 16.55 -0.01
N LEU A 86 -15.66 16.13 0.56
CA LEU A 86 -15.41 16.22 2.01
C LEU A 86 -15.59 17.66 2.52
N GLY A 87 -15.09 18.66 1.78
CA GLY A 87 -15.29 20.07 2.09
C GLY A 87 -16.77 20.49 2.07
N ASN A 88 -17.58 19.96 1.14
CA ASN A 88 -19.03 20.20 1.11
C ASN A 88 -19.75 19.63 2.35
N HIS A 89 -19.22 18.56 2.94
CA HIS A 89 -19.72 17.97 4.19
C HIS A 89 -19.08 18.59 5.45
N GLY A 90 -18.30 19.66 5.31
CA GLY A 90 -17.68 20.38 6.42
C GLY A 90 -16.41 19.72 6.97
N VAL A 91 -15.86 18.72 6.30
CA VAL A 91 -14.62 18.06 6.68
C VAL A 91 -13.44 18.75 5.98
N ARG A 92 -12.44 19.18 6.75
CA ARG A 92 -11.25 19.82 6.19
C ARG A 92 -10.36 18.78 5.54
N ALA A 93 -10.13 18.90 4.24
CA ALA A 93 -9.21 18.07 3.49
C ALA A 93 -8.28 18.93 2.63
N ASP A 94 -7.02 18.53 2.53
CA ASP A 94 -6.00 19.18 1.69
C ASP A 94 -5.32 18.18 0.76
N ILE A 95 -4.87 18.68 -0.39
CA ILE A 95 -4.17 17.89 -1.39
C ILE A 95 -2.72 18.34 -1.45
N SER A 96 -1.84 17.41 -1.12
CA SER A 96 -0.41 17.59 -1.28
C SER A 96 0.06 16.95 -2.60
N ARG A 97 0.99 17.62 -3.27
CA ARG A 97 1.68 17.07 -4.44
C ARG A 97 3.18 17.17 -4.21
N ASN A 98 3.88 16.07 -4.41
CA ASN A 98 5.33 16.00 -4.33
C ASN A 98 5.90 15.48 -5.67
N GLU A 99 7.23 15.40 -5.80
CA GLU A 99 7.87 14.91 -7.03
C GLU A 99 7.56 13.43 -7.33
N HIS A 100 7.13 12.69 -6.32
CA HIS A 100 6.93 11.26 -6.36
C HIS A 100 5.45 10.88 -6.46
N GLY A 101 4.50 11.77 -6.24
CA GLY A 101 3.14 11.38 -5.89
C GLY A 101 2.18 12.53 -5.60
N VAL A 102 0.93 12.16 -5.38
CA VAL A 102 -0.15 13.04 -4.92
C VAL A 102 -0.79 12.38 -3.70
N GLY A 103 -1.13 13.16 -2.68
CA GLY A 103 -1.81 12.67 -1.50
C GLY A 103 -2.91 13.59 -0.98
N LEU A 104 -3.92 12.97 -0.39
CA LEU A 104 -5.04 13.58 0.32
C LEU A 104 -4.77 13.47 1.81
N THR A 105 -4.88 14.57 2.53
CA THR A 105 -4.88 14.60 4.00
C THR A 105 -6.23 15.10 4.47
N VAL A 106 -6.91 14.34 5.32
CA VAL A 106 -8.17 14.72 5.94
C VAL A 106 -7.88 14.97 7.41
N PHE A 107 -8.16 16.18 7.86
CA PHE A 107 -7.80 16.62 9.20
C PHE A 107 -8.91 16.30 10.21
N HIS A 108 -8.52 15.74 11.34
CA HIS A 108 -9.38 15.49 12.49
C HIS A 108 -8.81 16.28 13.67
N GLU A 109 -9.62 17.14 14.30
CA GLU A 109 -9.08 18.16 15.23
C GLU A 109 -8.32 17.55 16.43
N ASP A 110 -8.98 16.64 17.15
CA ASP A 110 -8.43 15.99 18.36
C ASP A 110 -8.03 14.52 18.11
N GLU A 111 -8.19 14.03 16.89
CA GLU A 111 -7.96 12.62 16.52
C GLU A 111 -6.87 12.51 15.44
N ALA A 112 -6.42 11.29 15.13
CA ALA A 112 -5.37 11.12 14.14
C ALA A 112 -5.87 11.46 12.72
N ASP A 113 -5.15 12.34 12.04
CA ASP A 113 -5.42 12.70 10.64
C ASP A 113 -5.35 11.48 9.72
N PHE A 114 -6.21 11.45 8.71
CA PHE A 114 -6.16 10.44 7.67
C PHE A 114 -5.31 10.90 6.50
N VAL A 115 -4.32 10.11 6.10
CA VAL A 115 -3.47 10.37 4.94
C VAL A 115 -3.64 9.26 3.92
N TYR A 116 -3.90 9.61 2.67
CA TYR A 116 -3.89 8.71 1.52
C TYR A 116 -3.02 9.29 0.42
N ALA A 117 -1.87 8.70 0.14
CA ALA A 117 -0.95 9.13 -0.91
C ALA A 117 -0.73 8.02 -1.93
N VAL A 118 -0.56 8.39 -3.19
CA VAL A 118 -0.14 7.49 -4.26
C VAL A 118 1.21 7.93 -4.76
N GLU A 119 2.22 7.09 -4.57
CA GLU A 119 3.61 7.37 -4.91
C GLU A 119 4.14 6.45 -6.02
N LEU A 120 4.97 7.01 -6.88
CA LEU A 120 5.73 6.31 -7.90
C LEU A 120 6.90 5.59 -7.22
N ARG A 121 6.86 4.26 -7.23
CA ARG A 121 7.93 3.41 -6.68
C ARG A 121 8.55 2.57 -7.79
N GLY A 122 9.88 2.58 -7.84
CA GLY A 122 10.67 1.79 -8.78
C GLY A 122 11.21 0.53 -8.09
N PHE A 123 10.88 -0.64 -8.61
CA PHE A 123 11.37 -1.92 -8.14
C PHE A 123 12.32 -2.54 -9.15
N ARG A 124 13.30 -3.31 -8.66
CA ARG A 124 14.12 -4.17 -9.53
C ARG A 124 13.29 -5.38 -9.92
N SER A 125 13.22 -5.69 -11.21
CA SER A 125 12.55 -6.89 -11.70
C SER A 125 13.16 -8.13 -11.04
N PRO A 126 12.34 -9.06 -10.50
CA PRO A 126 12.85 -10.38 -10.14
C PRO A 126 13.45 -11.00 -11.41
N ARG A 127 14.65 -11.59 -11.33
CA ARG A 127 15.38 -12.19 -12.47
C ARG A 127 14.69 -13.41 -13.11
N PHE A 128 13.38 -13.58 -12.93
CA PHE A 128 12.59 -14.74 -13.37
C PHE A 128 11.94 -14.61 -14.76
N THR A 129 12.27 -13.59 -15.55
CA THR A 129 11.87 -13.52 -16.96
C THR A 129 13.04 -13.85 -17.86
N VAL A 130 13.28 -15.15 -18.10
CA VAL A 130 14.19 -15.62 -19.16
C VAL A 130 13.62 -15.38 -20.57
N THR A 131 12.34 -15.01 -20.69
CA THR A 131 11.63 -14.93 -21.98
C THR A 131 11.55 -13.54 -22.62
N ALA A 132 12.26 -12.52 -22.11
CA ALA A 132 12.30 -11.18 -22.71
C ALA A 132 13.72 -10.68 -23.01
N ALA A 133 14.69 -11.59 -23.15
CA ALA A 133 16.04 -11.28 -23.60
C ALA A 133 16.09 -11.03 -25.11
N GLN A 134 15.24 -10.15 -25.64
CA GLN A 134 15.37 -9.59 -26.98
C GLN A 134 14.49 -8.36 -27.10
N GLN A 135 14.98 -7.23 -26.57
CA GLN A 135 14.99 -5.93 -27.26
C GLN A 135 15.54 -4.84 -26.34
N ASN A 136 16.65 -4.26 -26.79
CA ASN A 136 17.29 -3.02 -26.34
C ASN A 136 17.98 -3.05 -24.96
N GLY A 137 19.32 -3.08 -25.04
CA GLY A 137 20.20 -2.78 -23.92
C GLY A 137 20.06 -1.32 -23.47
N GLY A 138 19.94 -1.15 -22.16
CA GLY A 138 19.91 0.14 -21.48
C GLY A 138 18.90 0.14 -20.35
N ASP A 139 19.37 -0.05 -19.10
CA ASP A 139 18.61 0.18 -17.85
C ASP A 139 17.17 -0.41 -17.82
N THR A 140 16.99 -1.58 -18.43
CA THR A 140 15.67 -2.20 -18.72
C THR A 140 15.14 -3.13 -17.61
N ASP A 141 15.75 -3.13 -16.43
CA ASP A 141 15.43 -4.09 -15.36
C ASP A 141 14.61 -3.48 -14.19
N ARG A 142 13.96 -2.33 -14.42
CA ARG A 142 13.14 -1.65 -13.42
C ARG A 142 11.69 -1.51 -13.87
N TYR A 143 10.76 -2.01 -13.07
CA TYR A 143 9.34 -1.75 -13.23
C TYR A 143 8.88 -0.72 -12.21
N TYR A 144 7.90 0.09 -12.58
CA TYR A 144 7.36 1.14 -11.73
C TYR A 144 5.92 0.84 -11.35
N ARG A 145 5.54 1.17 -10.12
CA ARG A 145 4.19 1.00 -9.57
C ARG A 145 3.66 2.31 -9.01
N ALA A 146 2.34 2.47 -9.04
CA ALA A 146 1.63 3.51 -8.30
C ALA A 146 1.19 2.90 -6.97
N GLU A 147 2.02 3.03 -5.94
CA GLU A 147 1.83 2.39 -4.65
C GLU A 147 1.06 3.29 -3.70
N VAL A 148 0.11 2.72 -2.97
CA VAL A 148 -0.67 3.45 -1.96
C VAL A 148 0.09 3.50 -0.63
N HIS A 149 0.14 4.68 -0.05
CA HIS A 149 0.74 4.99 1.23
C HIS A 149 -0.31 5.63 2.14
N LEU A 150 -0.49 5.08 3.33
CA LEU A 150 -1.29 5.67 4.41
C LEU A 150 -0.36 6.30 5.45
N ALA A 151 -0.94 6.90 6.51
CA ALA A 151 -0.18 7.46 7.63
C ALA A 151 0.75 6.42 8.29
N GLU A 152 0.34 5.15 8.31
CA GLU A 152 1.11 4.03 8.87
C GLU A 152 2.23 3.53 7.94
N GLY A 153 2.28 4.02 6.70
CA GLY A 153 3.26 3.66 5.69
C GLY A 153 2.66 3.00 4.45
N SER A 154 3.53 2.33 3.68
CA SER A 154 3.10 1.69 2.43
C SER A 154 2.13 0.54 2.68
N GLN A 155 1.07 0.52 1.88
CA GLN A 155 0.11 -0.58 1.85
C GLN A 155 0.52 -1.71 0.88
N GLY A 156 1.56 -1.50 0.06
CA GLY A 156 2.16 -2.55 -0.76
C GLY A 156 1.36 -2.98 -2.01
N TYR A 157 0.23 -2.32 -2.32
CA TYR A 157 -0.57 -2.61 -3.51
C TYR A 157 -0.45 -1.52 -4.59
N ASP A 158 -0.54 -1.95 -5.84
CA ASP A 158 -0.45 -1.08 -7.03
C ASP A 158 -1.84 -0.72 -7.55
N VAL A 159 -2.14 0.58 -7.62
CA VAL A 159 -3.39 1.11 -8.18
C VAL A 159 -3.29 1.46 -9.66
N MET A 160 -2.14 1.17 -10.29
CA MET A 160 -1.93 1.48 -11.70
C MET A 160 -3.04 0.87 -12.57
N GLY A 161 -3.70 1.75 -13.34
CA GLY A 161 -4.74 1.37 -14.30
C GLY A 161 -6.16 1.31 -13.73
N TYR A 162 -6.36 1.74 -12.48
CA TYR A 162 -7.68 1.99 -11.90
C TYR A 162 -8.38 3.12 -12.65
N THR A 163 -9.70 3.06 -12.74
CA THR A 163 -10.48 4.24 -13.17
C THR A 163 -10.59 5.24 -12.03
N LYS A 164 -11.01 6.47 -12.35
CA LYS A 164 -11.23 7.52 -11.36
C LYS A 164 -12.20 7.05 -10.26
N GLU A 165 -13.29 6.40 -10.66
CA GLU A 165 -14.33 5.89 -9.76
C GLU A 165 -13.80 4.80 -8.83
N GLN A 166 -12.92 3.94 -9.33
CA GLN A 166 -12.28 2.90 -8.52
C GLN A 166 -11.32 3.49 -7.49
N LEU A 167 -10.56 4.51 -7.87
CA LEU A 167 -9.70 5.24 -6.94
C LEU A 167 -10.52 5.94 -5.85
N ILE A 168 -11.63 6.59 -6.21
CA ILE A 168 -12.54 7.19 -5.24
C ILE A 168 -13.09 6.14 -4.28
N SER A 169 -13.57 5.00 -4.80
CA SER A 169 -14.07 3.90 -3.99
C SER A 169 -13.02 3.33 -3.03
N ASP A 170 -11.76 3.18 -3.50
CA ASP A 170 -10.64 2.74 -2.68
C ASP A 170 -10.34 3.73 -1.54
N VAL A 171 -10.22 5.02 -1.86
CA VAL A 171 -9.99 6.09 -0.87
C VAL A 171 -11.09 6.11 0.19
N LEU A 172 -12.35 6.02 -0.22
CA LEU A 172 -13.49 5.99 0.71
C LEU A 172 -13.48 4.74 1.59
N SER A 173 -13.12 3.58 1.03
CA SER A 173 -12.99 2.34 1.82
C SER A 173 -11.87 2.44 2.86
N GLN A 174 -10.74 3.06 2.52
CA GLN A 174 -9.65 3.28 3.49
C GLN A 174 -10.04 4.31 4.54
N TYR A 175 -10.76 5.37 4.16
CA TYR A 175 -11.28 6.36 5.10
C TYR A 175 -12.29 5.76 6.09
N ASP A 176 -13.21 4.91 5.63
CA ASP A 176 -14.15 4.21 6.50
C ASP A 176 -13.45 3.30 7.52
N LYS A 177 -12.41 2.57 7.09
CA LYS A 177 -11.56 1.78 8.02
C LYS A 177 -10.86 2.67 9.05
N HIS A 178 -10.37 3.84 8.65
CA HIS A 178 -9.76 4.80 9.57
C HIS A 178 -10.78 5.29 10.61
N MET A 179 -12.00 5.63 10.19
CA MET A 179 -13.07 6.02 11.12
C MET A 179 -13.44 4.90 12.09
N GLN A 180 -13.51 3.65 11.61
CA GLN A 180 -13.74 2.48 12.48
C GLN A 180 -12.59 2.28 13.48
N PHE A 181 -11.35 2.51 13.06
CA PHE A 181 -10.19 2.47 13.94
C PHE A 181 -10.30 3.54 15.05
N LEU A 182 -10.63 4.79 14.71
CA LEU A 182 -10.83 5.86 15.69
C LEU A 182 -11.95 5.53 16.68
N HIS A 183 -13.05 4.93 16.23
CA HIS A 183 -14.13 4.48 17.11
C HIS A 183 -13.72 3.37 18.08
N LEU A 184 -12.83 2.45 17.68
CA LEU A 184 -12.33 1.36 18.52
C LEU A 184 -11.19 1.78 19.44
N ALA A 185 -10.46 2.85 19.08
CA ALA A 185 -9.34 3.39 19.87
C ALA A 185 -9.79 4.32 21.01
N ARG A 186 -11.09 4.61 21.10
CA ARG A 186 -11.74 5.37 22.18
C ARG A 186 -12.14 4.47 23.34
#